data_AF-A0A6V7JFU7-F1
#
_entry.id   AF-A0A6V7JFU7-F1
#
_cell.length_a   1.000
_cell.length_b   1.000
_cell.length_c   1.000
_cell.angle_alpha   90.00
_cell.angle_beta   90.00
_cell.angle_gamma   90.00
#
_symmetry.space_group_name_H-M   'P 1'
#
loop_
_entity.id
_entity.type
_entity.pdbx_description
1 polymer ?
#
loop_
_entity_poly.entity_id
_entity_poly.type
_entity_poly.pdbx_seq_one_letter_code
_entity_poly.pdbx_strand_id
1 'polypeptide(L)'
;EYLQKIKQSANHSSSSLRVLDMCCGKGGDLLKWKKANISHLICADIADLSVEQCETRYKDLESRSKNNRGYAPLFSAEFIVADCTK
;
A
#
# COMPACT_ATOMS: atom_id res chain seq x y z
N GLU A 1 16.94 -3.03 -2.63
CA GLU A 1 17.42 -4.17 -3.43
C GLU A 1 16.30 -4.93 -4.15
N TYR A 2 15.36 -5.59 -3.45
CA TYR A 2 14.31 -6.40 -4.09
C TYR A 2 13.32 -5.63 -4.97
N LEU A 3 12.80 -4.49 -4.51
CA LEU A 3 11.89 -3.66 -5.31
C LEU A 3 12.53 -3.13 -6.60
N GLN A 4 13.85 -2.88 -6.58
CA GLN A 4 14.60 -2.47 -7.78
C GLN A 4 14.74 -3.65 -8.74
N LYS A 5 15.03 -4.85 -8.25
CA LYS A 5 15.06 -6.08 -9.06
C LYS A 5 13.71 -6.34 -9.73
N ILE A 6 12.60 -6.19 -9.00
CA ILE A 6 11.24 -6.33 -9.55
C ILE A 6 11.00 -5.29 -10.64
N LYS A 7 11.28 -4.01 -10.40
CA LYS A 7 11.13 -2.94 -11.40
C LYS A 7 12.00 -3.16 -12.64
N GLN A 8 13.22 -3.66 -12.47
CA GLN A 8 14.11 -4.01 -13.59
C GLN A 8 13.55 -5.17 -14.43
N SER A 9 13.01 -6.22 -13.77
CA SER A 9 12.36 -7.35 -14.47
C SER A 9 11.05 -6.95 -15.17
N ALA A 10 10.33 -5.98 -14.59
CA ALA A 10 9.10 -5.44 -15.15
C ALA A 10 9.33 -4.51 -16.36
N ASN A 11 10.56 -4.13 -16.70
CA ASN A 11 10.79 -3.28 -17.89
C ASN A 11 10.43 -3.96 -19.24
N HIS A 12 10.06 -5.25 -19.24
CA HIS A 12 9.47 -5.95 -20.39
C HIS A 12 7.92 -5.95 -20.40
N SER A 13 7.28 -5.49 -19.33
CA SER A 13 5.82 -5.47 -19.15
C SER A 13 5.45 -4.20 -18.38
N SER A 14 4.69 -3.29 -18.97
CA SER A 14 4.17 -2.05 -18.35
C SER A 14 3.27 -2.28 -17.10
N SER A 15 3.32 -3.46 -16.48
CA SER A 15 2.65 -3.82 -15.24
C SER A 15 3.14 -2.96 -14.07
N SER A 16 2.23 -2.14 -13.55
CA SER A 16 2.42 -1.39 -12.32
C SER A 16 2.49 -2.31 -11.09
N LEU A 17 3.38 -2.02 -10.14
CA LEU A 17 3.65 -2.88 -8.99
C LEU A 17 2.50 -2.86 -7.98
N ARG A 18 1.84 -4.00 -7.77
CA ARG A 18 0.80 -4.20 -6.76
C ARG A 18 1.34 -5.03 -5.60
N VAL A 19 0.93 -4.72 -4.38
CA VAL A 19 1.45 -5.34 -3.15
C VAL A 19 0.30 -5.83 -2.28
N LEU A 20 0.48 -7.00 -1.67
CA LEU A 20 -0.33 -7.52 -0.58
C LEU A 20 0.48 -7.41 0.72
N ASP A 21 -0.06 -6.70 1.70
CA ASP A 21 0.48 -6.52 3.04
C ASP A 21 -0.37 -7.36 4.00
N MET A 22 0.12 -8.56 4.33
CA MET A 22 -0.55 -9.50 5.24
C MET A 22 -0.18 -9.19 6.68
N CYS A 23 -1.17 -9.26 7.57
CA CYS A 23 -1.07 -8.80 8.95
C CYS A 23 -0.66 -7.33 9.01
N CYS A 24 -1.32 -6.49 8.20
CA CYS A 24 -0.97 -5.08 8.03
C CYS A 24 -1.07 -4.26 9.32
N GLY A 25 -1.77 -4.78 10.34
CA GLY A 25 -2.09 -4.11 11.58
C GLY A 25 -2.69 -2.73 11.30
N LYS A 26 -2.18 -1.72 12.00
CA LYS A 26 -2.65 -0.32 11.92
C LYS A 26 -1.99 0.50 10.80
N GLY A 27 -1.34 -0.14 9.83
CA GLY A 27 -0.74 0.55 8.68
C GLY A 27 0.61 1.21 8.95
N GLY A 28 1.51 0.53 9.69
CA GLY A 28 2.87 1.02 9.95
C GLY A 28 3.74 1.20 8.70
N ASP A 29 3.41 0.46 7.63
CA ASP A 29 4.21 0.37 6.41
C ASP A 29 3.68 1.24 5.25
N LEU A 30 2.54 1.90 5.41
CA LEU A 30 1.94 2.78 4.38
C LEU A 30 2.93 3.81 3.80
N LEU A 31 3.77 4.41 4.64
CA LEU A 31 4.80 5.37 4.18
C LEU A 31 5.96 4.70 3.44
N LYS A 32 6.29 3.44 3.79
CA LYS A 32 7.30 2.66 3.06
C LYS A 32 6.78 2.33 1.67
N TRP A 33 5.53 1.90 1.57
CA TRP A 33 4.84 1.63 0.30
C TRP A 33 4.68 2.90 -0.56
N LYS A 34 4.41 4.05 0.05
CA LYS A 34 4.38 5.34 -0.66
C LYS A 34 5.74 5.67 -1.27
N LYS A 35 6.83 5.54 -0.50
CA LYS A 35 8.20 5.77 -0.99
C LYS A 35 8.60 4.78 -2.08
N ALA A 36 8.07 3.56 -2.03
CA ALA A 36 8.29 2.54 -3.04
C ALA A 36 7.61 2.85 -4.40
N ASN A 37 6.68 3.82 -4.43
CA ASN A 37 5.91 4.19 -5.62
C ASN A 37 5.23 2.98 -6.27
N ILE A 38 4.48 2.24 -5.47
CA ILE A 38 3.60 1.15 -5.93
C ILE A 38 2.33 1.74 -6.55
N SER A 39 1.54 0.94 -7.26
CA SER A 39 0.25 1.40 -7.82
C SER A 39 -0.94 1.03 -6.96
N HIS A 40 -0.87 -0.11 -6.27
CA HIS A 40 -1.97 -0.63 -5.46
C HIS A 40 -1.47 -1.41 -4.25
N LEU A 41 -2.16 -1.25 -3.12
CA LEU A 41 -1.90 -1.97 -1.88
C LEU A 41 -3.17 -2.68 -1.40
N ILE A 42 -3.06 -3.96 -1.07
CA ILE A 42 -4.10 -4.69 -0.36
C ILE A 42 -3.60 -4.88 1.06
N CYS A 43 -4.33 -4.35 2.03
CA CYS A 43 -4.05 -4.47 3.46
C CYS A 43 -4.99 -5.52 4.04
N ALA A 44 -4.43 -6.65 4.50
CA ALA A 44 -5.21 -7.71 5.11
C ALA A 44 -4.76 -7.94 6.57
N ASP A 45 -5.71 -8.02 7.49
CA ASP A 45 -5.45 -8.36 8.90
C ASP A 45 -6.67 -9.07 9.51
N ILE A 46 -6.44 -9.90 10.54
CA ILE A 46 -7.50 -10.61 11.24
C ILE A 46 -8.31 -9.68 12.16
N ALA A 47 -7.69 -8.61 12.65
CA ALA A 47 -8.30 -7.67 13.60
C ALA A 47 -8.97 -6.51 12.87
N ASP A 48 -10.31 -6.54 12.80
CA ASP A 48 -11.16 -5.50 12.19
C ASP A 48 -10.77 -4.07 12.61
N LEU A 49 -10.65 -3.83 13.93
CA LEU A 49 -10.24 -2.53 14.47
C LEU A 49 -8.86 -2.07 13.95
N SER A 50 -7.93 -3.00 13.71
CA SER A 50 -6.62 -2.66 13.16
C SER A 50 -6.74 -2.24 11.69
N VAL A 51 -7.59 -2.93 10.92
CA VAL A 51 -7.88 -2.62 9.52
C VAL A 51 -8.54 -1.25 9.38
N GLU A 52 -9.56 -0.94 10.19
CA GLU A 52 -10.21 0.38 10.21
C GLU A 52 -9.21 1.52 10.52
N GLN A 53 -8.31 1.28 11.48
CA GLN A 53 -7.26 2.24 11.84
C GLN A 53 -6.24 2.41 10.71
N CYS A 54 -5.91 1.33 9.99
CA CYS A 54 -5.07 1.36 8.80
C CYS A 54 -5.71 2.19 7.69
N GLU A 55 -7.01 1.99 7.43
CA GLU A 55 -7.77 2.74 6.42
C GLU A 55 -7.82 4.24 6.76
N THR A 56 -8.11 4.58 8.02
CA THR A 56 -8.12 5.97 8.49
C THR A 56 -6.75 6.62 8.25
N ARG A 57 -5.67 5.92 8.62
CA ARG A 57 -4.30 6.40 8.41
C ARG A 57 -3.95 6.58 6.94
N TYR A 58 -4.45 5.71 6.06
CA TYR A 58 -4.28 5.85 4.61
C TYR A 58 -5.05 7.07 4.07
N LYS A 59 -6.30 7.30 4.49
CA LYS A 59 -7.10 8.48 4.09
C LYS A 59 -6.43 9.79 4.51
N ASP A 60 -5.83 9.83 5.70
CA ASP A 60 -5.02 10.97 6.15
C ASP A 60 -3.77 11.19 5.27
N LEU A 61 -3.13 10.12 4.82
CA LEU A 61 -2.00 10.21 3.91
C LEU A 61 -2.44 10.72 2.53
N GLU A 62 -3.59 10.26 2.04
CA GLU A 62 -4.17 10.66 0.77
C GLU A 62 -4.54 12.15 0.76
N SER A 63 -5.21 12.64 1.80
CA SER A 63 -5.60 14.05 1.93
C SER A 63 -4.38 14.98 1.90
N ARG A 64 -3.29 14.61 2.59
CA ARG A 64 -2.01 15.34 2.56
C ARG A 64 -1.30 15.27 1.21
N SER A 65 -1.46 14.16 0.49
CA SER A 65 -0.84 13.98 -0.83
C SER A 65 -1.52 14.82 -1.91
N LYS A 66 -2.84 15.00 -1.85
CA LYS A 66 -3.62 15.84 -2.80
C LYS A 66 -3.14 17.30 -2.82
N ASN A 67 -2.59 17.79 -1.71
CA ASN A 67 -2.05 19.16 -1.60
C ASN A 67 -0.63 19.31 -2.16
N ASN A 68 0.08 18.22 -2.46
CA ASN A 68 1.45 18.24 -2.98
C ASN A 68 1.46 18.08 -4.51
N ARG A 69 1.39 19.20 -5.24
CA ARG A 69 1.34 19.25 -6.72
C ARG A 69 2.60 18.74 -7.45
N GLY A 70 3.65 18.34 -6.73
CA GLY A 70 4.92 17.90 -7.32
C GLY A 70 5.31 16.44 -7.02
N TYR A 71 4.49 15.66 -6.31
CA TYR A 71 4.80 14.28 -5.97
C TYR A 71 3.97 13.28 -6.78
N ALA A 72 4.51 12.09 -7.01
CA ALA A 72 3.78 11.00 -7.65
C ALA A 72 2.45 10.73 -6.91
N PRO A 73 1.37 10.38 -7.65
CA PRO A 73 0.08 10.07 -7.04
C PRO A 73 0.22 8.95 -6.01
N LEU A 74 -0.57 9.00 -4.93
CA LEU A 74 -0.61 7.92 -3.95
C LEU A 74 -1.17 6.65 -4.62
N PHE A 75 -0.65 5.49 -4.21
CA PHE A 75 -1.21 4.19 -4.62
C PHE A 75 -2.66 4.07 -4.18
N SER A 76 -3.50 3.35 -4.92
CA SER A 76 -4.84 3.00 -4.43
C SER A 76 -4.75 1.88 -3.38
N ALA A 77 -5.70 1.80 -2.47
CA ALA A 77 -5.69 0.80 -1.40
C ALA A 77 -7.03 0.09 -1.22
N GLU A 78 -6.97 -1.18 -0.84
CA GLU A 78 -8.09 -2.02 -0.39
C GLU A 78 -7.79 -2.55 1.01
N PHE A 79 -8.82 -2.68 1.84
CA PHE A 79 -8.71 -3.07 3.25
C PHE A 79 -9.63 -4.27 3.50
N ILE A 80 -9.06 -5.39 3.93
CA ILE A 80 -9.75 -6.67 4.06
C ILE A 80 -9.54 -7.22 5.46
N VAL A 81 -10.64 -7.50 6.15
CA VAL A 81 -10.61 -8.24 7.41
C VAL A 81 -10.66 -9.72 7.07
N ALA A 82 -9.54 -10.42 7.27
CA ALA A 82 -9.44 -11.82 6.93
C ALA A 82 -8.43 -12.55 7.82
N ASP A 83 -8.80 -13.78 8.19
CA ASP A 83 -7.87 -14.75 8.72
C ASP A 83 -7.01 -15.28 7.56
N CYS A 84 -5.79 -14.77 7.43
CA CYS A 84 -4.86 -15.12 6.35
C CYS A 84 -4.28 -16.55 6.48
N THR A 85 -4.75 -17.34 7.45
CA THR A 85 -4.36 -18.75 7.63
C THR A 85 -5.40 -19.74 7.12
N LYS A 86 -6.57 -19.27 6.66
CA LYS A 86 -7.67 -20.09 6.17
C LYS A 86 -7.76 -20.14 4.65
#